data_AF-A0A965LWY5-F1
#
_entry.id   AF-A0A965LWY5-F1
#
_cell.length_a   1.000
_cell.length_b   1.000
_cell.length_c   1.000
_cell.angle_alpha   90.00
_cell.angle_beta   90.00
_cell.angle_gamma   90.00
#
_symmetry.space_group_name_H-M   'P 1'
#
loop_
_entity.id
_entity.type
_entity.pdbx_description
1 polymer ?
#
loop_
_entity_poly.entity_id
_entity_poly.type
_entity_poly.pdbx_seq_one_letter_code
_entity_poly.pdbx_strand_id
1 'polypeptide(L)'
;MGSLSVRAIHDDENVALLFGIDLRRTQVAAFTLGGLVGGVGGALLVHQFNFIDVQGTGVLFSIYVLLYVLMGGTQTVWGPVSGALFFTLVPELLRYLASLDPSLKPLESGRFIVFGVAVVLLMIWRPQGLITRTMIERLLGRSGAGGQRG
;
A
#
# COMPACT_ATOMS: atom_id res chain seq x y z
N MET A 1 -6.92 -21.52 -10.52
CA MET A 1 -6.62 -22.14 -9.20
C MET A 1 -5.87 -21.22 -8.23
N GLY A 2 -4.91 -20.37 -8.65
CA GLY A 2 -3.96 -19.75 -7.71
C GLY A 2 -4.51 -18.85 -6.58
N SER A 3 -5.55 -18.04 -6.81
CA SER A 3 -6.08 -17.13 -5.78
C SER A 3 -6.92 -17.83 -4.71
N LEU A 4 -7.57 -18.95 -5.05
CA LEU A 4 -8.36 -19.75 -4.12
C LEU A 4 -7.44 -20.55 -3.18
N SER A 5 -6.31 -21.04 -3.69
CA SER A 5 -5.31 -21.76 -2.89
C SER A 5 -4.73 -20.87 -1.79
N VAL A 6 -4.41 -19.61 -2.10
CA VAL A 6 -3.87 -18.64 -1.13
C VAL A 6 -4.92 -18.28 -0.06
N ARG A 7 -6.20 -18.15 -0.45
CA ARG A 7 -7.29 -17.90 0.51
C ARG A 7 -7.55 -19.10 1.41
N ALA A 8 -7.53 -20.31 0.87
CA ALA A 8 -7.72 -21.53 1.66
C ALA A 8 -6.62 -21.68 2.73
N ILE A 9 -5.36 -21.39 2.39
CA ILE A 9 -4.24 -21.41 3.35
C ILE A 9 -4.38 -20.31 4.41
N HIS A 10 -4.90 -19.14 4.06
CA HIS A 10 -5.14 -18.05 5.02
C HIS A 10 -6.21 -18.41 6.06
N ASP A 11 -7.24 -19.17 5.68
CA ASP A 11 -8.33 -19.54 6.60
C ASP A 11 -7.93 -20.70 7.53
N ASP A 12 -7.44 -21.81 6.97
CA ASP A 12 -6.86 -22.92 7.76
C ASP A 12 -5.89 -23.74 6.90
N GLU A 13 -4.62 -23.69 7.30
CA GLU A 13 -3.51 -24.37 6.63
C GLU A 13 -3.67 -25.90 6.64
N ASN A 14 -4.18 -26.47 7.74
CA ASN A 14 -4.37 -27.90 7.90
C ASN A 14 -5.54 -28.40 7.03
N VAL A 15 -6.61 -27.61 6.92
CA VAL A 15 -7.75 -27.90 6.03
C VAL A 15 -7.34 -27.83 4.57
N ALA A 16 -6.55 -26.83 4.18
CA ALA A 16 -6.05 -26.70 2.80
C ALA A 16 -5.24 -27.93 2.36
N LEU A 17 -4.48 -28.53 3.28
CA LEU A 17 -3.67 -29.73 3.03
C LEU A 17 -4.56 -30.96 2.73
N LEU A 18 -5.70 -31.09 3.43
CA LEU A 18 -6.68 -32.16 3.19
C LEU A 18 -7.33 -32.08 1.80
N PHE A 19 -7.44 -30.86 1.24
CA PHE A 19 -7.94 -30.64 -0.13
C PHE A 19 -6.85 -30.82 -1.21
N GLY A 20 -5.67 -31.32 -0.84
CA GLY A 20 -4.57 -31.60 -1.77
C GLY A 20 -3.80 -30.36 -2.24
N ILE A 21 -3.90 -29.24 -1.52
CA ILE A 21 -3.13 -28.03 -1.81
C ILE A 21 -1.70 -28.21 -1.27
N ASP A 22 -0.69 -27.98 -2.12
CA ASP A 22 0.70 -27.91 -1.68
C ASP A 22 0.97 -26.53 -1.04
N LEU A 23 0.94 -26.50 0.31
CA LEU A 23 1.19 -25.31 1.11
C LEU A 23 2.57 -24.72 0.82
N ARG A 24 3.59 -25.59 0.77
CA ARG A 24 4.99 -25.17 0.63
C ARG A 24 5.20 -24.46 -0.70
N ARG A 25 4.72 -25.03 -1.80
CA ARG A 25 4.79 -24.37 -3.12
C ARG A 25 4.05 -23.04 -3.13
N THR A 26 2.87 -22.98 -2.52
CA THR A 26 2.03 -21.78 -2.55
C THR A 26 2.63 -20.65 -1.71
N GLN A 27 3.16 -20.95 -0.52
CA GLN A 27 3.85 -19.98 0.34
C GLN A 27 5.16 -19.50 -0.28
N VAL A 28 5.98 -20.41 -0.82
CA VAL A 28 7.22 -20.04 -1.51
C VAL A 28 6.93 -19.16 -2.71
N ALA A 29 5.89 -19.48 -3.50
CA ALA A 29 5.48 -18.64 -4.62
C ALA A 29 5.03 -17.24 -4.16
N ALA A 30 4.21 -17.15 -3.10
CA ALA A 30 3.75 -15.88 -2.55
C ALA A 30 4.93 -15.03 -2.01
N PHE A 31 5.85 -15.65 -1.27
CA PHE A 31 7.05 -14.98 -0.77
C PHE A 31 7.96 -14.52 -1.90
N THR A 32 8.19 -15.36 -2.91
CA THR A 32 9.04 -15.03 -4.06
C THR A 32 8.45 -13.88 -4.86
N LEU A 33 7.13 -13.86 -5.09
CA LEU A 33 6.46 -12.75 -5.78
C LEU A 33 6.56 -11.45 -4.99
N GLY A 34 6.37 -11.48 -3.66
CA GLY A 34 6.56 -10.31 -2.80
C GLY A 34 8.01 -9.80 -2.80
N GLY A 35 8.97 -10.73 -2.68
CA GLY A 35 10.40 -10.45 -2.71
C GLY A 35 10.87 -9.89 -4.06
N LEU A 36 10.33 -10.37 -5.17
CA LEU A 36 10.61 -9.83 -6.50
C LEU A 36 10.17 -8.36 -6.62
N VAL A 37 8.94 -8.05 -6.20
CA VAL A 37 8.43 -6.67 -6.25
C VAL A 37 9.24 -5.74 -5.33
N GLY A 38 9.52 -6.18 -4.11
CA GLY A 38 10.35 -5.43 -3.16
C GLY A 38 11.79 -5.23 -3.65
N GLY A 39 12.38 -6.27 -4.26
CA GLY A 39 13.73 -6.22 -4.82
C GLY A 39 13.85 -5.29 -6.02
N VAL A 40 12.89 -5.31 -6.94
CA VAL A 40 12.84 -4.36 -8.06
C VAL A 40 12.69 -2.93 -7.56
N GLY A 41 11.81 -2.70 -6.58
CA GLY A 41 11.66 -1.38 -5.95
C GLY A 41 12.95 -0.88 -5.30
N GLY A 42 13.64 -1.75 -4.56
CA GLY A 42 14.94 -1.42 -3.96
C GLY A 42 16.02 -1.12 -4.99
N ALA A 43 16.12 -1.91 -6.06
CA ALA A 43 17.08 -1.69 -7.14
C ALA A 43 16.85 -0.34 -7.85
N LEU A 44 15.59 0.02 -8.11
CA LEU A 44 15.23 1.31 -8.68
C LEU A 44 15.58 2.47 -7.74
N LEU A 45 15.35 2.31 -6.44
CA LEU A 45 15.69 3.32 -5.43
C LEU A 45 17.20 3.62 -5.42
N VAL A 46 18.03 2.56 -5.40
CA VAL A 46 19.49 2.71 -5.43
C VAL A 46 19.95 3.35 -6.75
N HIS A 47 19.34 2.97 -7.87
CA HIS A 47 19.65 3.58 -9.16
C HIS A 47 19.32 5.08 -9.20
N GLN A 48 18.20 5.50 -8.60
CA GLN A 48 17.79 6.90 -8.55
C GLN A 48 18.74 7.76 -7.70
N PHE A 49 19.13 7.28 -6.52
CA PHE A 49 19.94 8.07 -5.58
C PHE A 49 21.44 7.90 -5.78
N ASN A 50 21.89 6.93 -6.59
CA ASN A 50 23.29 6.60 -6.90
C ASN A 50 24.19 6.33 -5.67
N PHE A 51 23.60 6.29 -4.47
CA PHE A 51 24.25 6.11 -3.18
C PHE A 51 23.27 5.44 -2.22
N ILE A 52 23.80 4.59 -1.35
CA ILE A 52 23.02 3.89 -0.31
C ILE A 52 23.31 4.56 1.02
N ASP A 53 22.30 5.23 1.58
CA ASP A 53 22.33 5.69 2.96
C ASP A 53 21.86 4.57 3.91
N VAL A 54 22.75 4.09 4.77
CA VAL A 54 22.42 3.07 5.78
C VAL A 54 21.56 3.67 6.90
N GLN A 55 21.64 4.99 7.14
CA GLN A 55 20.79 5.63 8.14
C GLN A 55 19.35 5.78 7.62
N GLY A 56 19.17 6.18 6.36
CA GLY A 56 17.88 6.30 5.70
C GLY A 56 17.13 4.98 5.48
N THR A 57 17.82 3.84 5.45
CA THR A 57 17.22 2.49 5.30
C THR A 57 17.03 1.74 6.62
N GLY A 58 17.30 2.39 7.75
CA GLY A 58 17.06 1.84 9.08
C GLY A 58 15.57 1.76 9.46
N VAL A 59 15.30 1.70 10.76
CA VAL A 59 13.95 1.48 11.34
C VAL A 59 12.89 2.44 10.80
N LEU A 60 13.25 3.70 10.53
CA LEU A 60 12.33 4.71 10.01
C LEU A 60 11.75 4.32 8.64
N PHE A 61 12.55 3.72 7.75
CA PHE A 61 12.06 3.25 6.46
C PHE A 61 11.02 2.14 6.62
N SER A 62 11.28 1.19 7.53
CA SER A 62 10.32 0.12 7.85
C SER A 62 9.02 0.68 8.42
N ILE A 63 9.10 1.70 9.28
CA ILE A 63 7.90 2.40 9.79
C ILE A 63 7.13 3.05 8.64
N TYR A 64 7.80 3.72 7.69
CA TYR A 64 7.11 4.29 6.53
C TYR A 64 6.42 3.22 5.67
N VAL A 65 7.08 2.09 5.42
CA VAL A 65 6.47 0.96 4.71
C VAL A 65 5.21 0.47 5.42
N LEU A 66 5.26 0.34 6.76
CA LEU A 66 4.09 -0.02 7.56
C LEU A 66 2.99 1.05 7.48
N LEU A 67 3.35 2.34 7.49
CA LEU A 67 2.39 3.44 7.35
C LEU A 67 1.72 3.44 5.97
N TYR A 68 2.44 3.15 4.88
CA TYR A 68 1.84 3.04 3.55
C TYR A 68 0.80 1.91 3.51
N VAL A 69 1.13 0.76 4.11
CA VAL A 69 0.22 -0.38 4.21
C VAL A 69 -0.99 -0.07 5.10
N LEU A 70 -0.78 0.57 6.25
CA LEU A 70 -1.83 0.90 7.20
C LEU A 70 -2.79 1.97 6.65
N MET A 71 -2.24 3.01 6.04
CA MET A 71 -3.01 4.10 5.45
C MET A 71 -3.74 3.66 4.17
N GLY A 72 -3.13 2.76 3.42
CA GLY A 72 -3.70 2.17 2.21
C GLY A 72 -4.75 1.09 2.47
N GLY A 73 -4.56 0.29 3.52
CA GLY A 73 -5.38 -0.85 3.91
C GLY A 73 -4.70 -2.21 3.64
N THR A 74 -4.89 -3.18 4.53
CA THR A 74 -4.29 -4.54 4.46
C THR A 74 -5.13 -5.55 3.68
N GLN A 75 -6.40 -5.22 3.40
CA GLN A 75 -7.36 -6.16 2.82
C GLN A 75 -7.19 -6.38 1.31
N THR A 76 -6.46 -5.51 0.61
CA THR A 76 -6.26 -5.60 -0.84
C THR A 76 -4.84 -5.24 -1.24
N VAL A 77 -4.37 -5.83 -2.34
CA VAL A 77 -3.04 -5.54 -2.92
C VAL A 77 -2.91 -4.07 -3.35
N TRP A 78 -4.03 -3.42 -3.67
CA TRP A 78 -4.10 -2.00 -4.06
C TRP A 78 -4.02 -1.04 -2.87
N GLY A 79 -4.29 -1.52 -1.65
CA GLY A 79 -4.23 -0.72 -0.44
C GLY A 79 -2.85 -0.07 -0.28
N PRO A 80 -1.77 -0.84 -0.08
CA PRO A 80 -0.42 -0.29 0.12
C PRO A 80 0.04 0.63 -1.02
N VAL A 81 -0.34 0.32 -2.26
CA VAL A 81 -0.04 1.15 -3.45
C VAL A 81 -0.70 2.52 -3.33
N SER A 82 -1.98 2.58 -2.94
CA SER A 82 -2.69 3.84 -2.72
C SER A 82 -2.11 4.65 -1.56
N GLY A 83 -1.69 3.99 -0.47
CA GLY A 83 -1.04 4.64 0.67
C GLY A 83 0.31 5.23 0.29
N ALA A 84 1.13 4.50 -0.48
CA ALA A 84 2.40 4.99 -1.01
C ALA A 84 2.21 6.17 -1.98
N LEU A 85 1.22 6.10 -2.88
CA LEU A 85 0.88 7.20 -3.78
C LEU A 85 0.47 8.45 -3.01
N PHE A 86 -0.38 8.31 -1.99
CA PHE A 86 -0.78 9.43 -1.16
C PHE A 86 0.41 10.06 -0.43
N PHE A 87 1.23 9.22 0.22
CA PHE A 87 2.44 9.67 0.90
C PHE A 87 3.44 10.33 -0.06
N THR A 88 3.46 9.98 -1.33
CA THR A 88 4.33 10.61 -2.32
C THR A 88 3.75 11.91 -2.86
N LEU A 89 2.44 11.93 -3.18
CA LEU A 89 1.79 13.08 -3.81
C LEU A 89 1.60 14.26 -2.86
N VAL A 90 1.35 14.02 -1.56
CA VAL A 90 1.17 15.09 -0.58
C VAL A 90 2.40 16.01 -0.49
N PRO A 91 3.61 15.52 -0.23
CA PRO A 91 4.81 16.36 -0.17
C PRO A 91 5.15 16.96 -1.54
N GLU A 92 4.93 16.23 -2.65
CA GLU A 92 5.17 16.72 -4.00
C GLU A 92 4.26 17.93 -4.34
N LEU A 93 2.98 17.84 -3.99
CA LEU A 93 2.01 18.92 -4.18
C LEU A 93 2.34 20.12 -3.29
N LEU A 94 2.76 19.86 -2.04
CA LEU A 94 3.21 20.92 -1.14
C LEU A 94 4.44 21.64 -1.69
N ARG A 95 5.40 20.89 -2.27
CA ARG A 95 6.58 21.43 -2.94
C ARG A 95 6.19 22.28 -4.15
N TYR A 96 5.24 21.82 -4.97
CA TYR A 96 4.74 22.56 -6.11
C TYR A 96 4.04 23.86 -5.69
N LEU A 97 3.20 23.83 -4.65
CA LEU A 97 2.54 25.01 -4.10
C LEU A 97 3.54 25.99 -3.47
N ALA A 98 4.56 25.50 -2.77
CA ALA A 98 5.64 26.32 -2.23
C ALA A 98 6.54 26.96 -3.32
N SER A 99 6.59 26.36 -4.51
CA SER A 99 7.28 26.94 -5.67
C SER A 99 6.48 28.07 -6.35
N LEU A 100 5.15 28.06 -6.21
CA LEU A 100 4.25 29.08 -6.74
C LEU A 100 4.09 30.28 -5.80
N ASP A 101 4.15 30.06 -4.49
CA ASP A 101 4.02 31.12 -3.48
C ASP A 101 5.16 31.07 -2.44
N PRO A 102 6.07 32.08 -2.42
CA PRO A 102 7.18 32.15 -1.47
C PRO A 102 6.74 32.16 0.01
N SER A 103 5.49 32.54 0.29
CA SER A 103 4.91 32.61 1.63
C SER A 103 4.76 31.22 2.27
N LEU A 104 4.78 30.16 1.46
CA LEU A 104 4.62 28.76 1.89
C LEU A 104 5.96 28.03 2.10
N LYS A 105 7.11 28.67 1.82
CA LYS A 105 8.46 28.15 2.13
C LYS A 105 8.69 27.61 3.56
N PRO A 106 8.14 28.21 4.64
CA PRO A 106 8.33 27.64 5.97
C PRO A 106 7.71 26.23 6.12
N LEU A 107 6.69 25.88 5.33
CA LEU A 107 6.11 24.54 5.32
C LEU A 107 7.07 23.50 4.70
N GLU A 108 7.96 23.92 3.80
CA GLU A 108 8.97 23.04 3.20
C GLU A 108 10.06 22.66 4.22
N SER A 109 10.50 23.63 5.03
CA SER A 109 11.47 23.39 6.11
C SER A 109 10.88 22.51 7.22
N GLY A 110 9.57 22.65 7.47
CA GLY A 110 8.80 21.85 8.42
C GLY A 110 8.25 20.53 7.86
N ARG A 111 8.81 20.00 6.76
CA ARG A 111 8.24 18.83 6.03
C ARG A 111 7.79 17.68 6.91
N PHE A 112 8.55 17.34 7.97
CA PHE A 112 8.22 16.24 8.88
C PHE A 112 7.01 16.55 9.77
N ILE A 113 6.87 17.81 10.22
CA ILE A 113 5.72 18.26 11.01
C ILE A 113 4.48 18.29 10.12
N VAL A 114 4.60 18.84 8.91
CA VAL A 114 3.50 18.84 7.95
C VAL A 114 3.11 17.42 7.56
N PHE A 115 4.09 16.51 7.42
CA PHE A 115 3.84 15.10 7.22
C PHE A 115 3.02 14.47 8.35
N GLY A 116 3.46 14.68 9.60
CA GLY A 116 2.76 14.17 10.77
C GLY A 116 1.33 14.70 10.86
N VAL A 117 1.14 16.00 10.60
CA VAL A 117 -0.19 16.62 10.58
C VAL A 117 -1.06 16.08 9.44
N ALA A 118 -0.50 15.86 8.25
CA ALA A 118 -1.23 15.28 7.12
C ALA A 118 -1.67 13.83 7.40
N VAL A 119 -0.82 13.04 8.05
CA VAL A 119 -1.14 11.68 8.50
C VAL A 119 -2.27 11.70 9.52
N VAL A 120 -2.19 12.59 10.52
CA VAL A 120 -3.23 12.75 11.56
C VAL A 120 -4.56 13.20 10.94
N LEU A 121 -4.54 14.21 10.05
CA LEU A 121 -5.73 14.67 9.34
C LEU A 121 -6.38 13.57 8.50
N LEU A 122 -5.57 12.76 7.81
CA LEU A 122 -6.09 11.64 7.04
C LEU A 122 -6.67 10.54 7.95
N MET A 123 -6.04 10.22 9.07
CA MET A 123 -6.64 9.30 10.05
C MET A 123 -7.95 9.83 10.61
N ILE A 124 -8.10 11.15 10.79
CA ILE A 124 -9.35 11.77 11.24
C ILE A 124 -10.44 11.67 10.15
N TRP A 125 -10.10 11.96 8.89
CA TRP A 125 -11.09 12.00 7.81
C TRP A 125 -11.45 10.60 7.28
N ARG A 126 -10.52 9.64 7.28
CA ARG A 126 -10.68 8.29 6.72
C ARG A 126 -9.88 7.25 7.51
N PRO A 127 -10.30 6.89 8.74
CA PRO A 127 -9.58 5.94 9.62
C PRO A 127 -9.53 4.50 9.09
N GLN A 128 -10.29 4.17 8.03
CA GLN A 128 -10.37 2.82 7.47
C GLN A 128 -9.51 2.62 6.20
N GLY A 129 -8.65 3.60 5.88
CA GLY A 129 -7.83 3.63 4.68
C GLY A 129 -8.55 4.17 3.44
N LEU A 130 -7.78 4.56 2.42
CA LEU A 130 -8.32 5.17 1.19
C LEU A 130 -9.18 4.20 0.37
N ILE A 131 -8.83 2.91 0.39
CA ILE A 131 -9.52 1.85 -0.36
C ILE A 131 -10.04 0.79 0.62
N THR A 132 -11.28 0.98 1.08
CA THR A 132 -11.98 -0.05 1.86
C THR A 132 -12.56 -1.11 0.92
N ARG A 133 -12.49 -2.40 1.30
CA ARG A 133 -12.97 -3.56 0.52
C ARG A 133 -14.43 -3.42 0.06
N THR A 134 -15.25 -2.73 0.85
CA THR A 134 -16.65 -2.39 0.55
C THR A 134 -16.83 -1.42 -0.63
N MET A 135 -15.82 -0.59 -0.96
CA MET A 135 -15.86 0.34 -2.09
C MET A 135 -15.58 -0.37 -3.42
N ILE A 136 -14.65 -1.34 -3.42
CA ILE A 136 -14.35 -2.19 -4.59
C ILE A 136 -15.53 -3.13 -4.89
N GLU A 137 -16.13 -3.74 -3.85
CA GLU A 137 -17.32 -4.59 -4.02
C GLU A 137 -18.53 -3.81 -4.55
N ARG A 138 -18.68 -2.52 -4.21
CA ARG A 138 -19.74 -1.66 -4.76
C ARG A 138 -19.50 -1.20 -6.20
N LEU A 139 -18.25 -1.08 -6.65
CA LEU A 139 -17.89 -0.71 -8.01
C LEU A 139 -17.94 -1.91 -8.97
N LEU A 140 -17.55 -3.10 -8.51
CA LEU A 140 -17.62 -4.34 -9.30
C LEU A 140 -18.97 -5.07 -9.19
N GLY A 141 -19.75 -4.81 -8.14
CA GLY A 141 -21.05 -5.44 -7.89
C GLY A 141 -22.25 -4.85 -8.62
N ARG A 142 -22.04 -4.00 -9.64
CA ARG A 142 -23.13 -3.33 -10.38
C ARG A 142 -23.27 -3.69 -11.86
N SER A 143 -22.67 -4.79 -12.31
CA SER A 143 -22.89 -5.31 -13.67
C SER A 143 -23.37 -6.76 -13.63
N GLY A 144 -24.60 -6.96 -13.13
CA GLY A 144 -25.22 -8.29 -13.08
C GLY A 144 -26.64 -8.40 -12.49
N ALA A 145 -27.26 -7.30 -12.05
CA ALA A 145 -28.61 -7.32 -11.46
C ALA A 145 -29.65 -6.57 -12.33
N GLY A 146 -29.62 -6.80 -13.65
CA GLY A 146 -30.58 -6.22 -14.59
C GLY A 146 -30.93 -7.20 -15.70
N GLY A 147 -31.68 -8.25 -15.39
CA GLY A 147 -32.04 -9.25 -16.40
C GLY A 147 -32.95 -10.40 -15.96
N GLN A 148 -33.89 -10.18 -15.03
CA GLN A 148 -35.00 -11.12 -14.84
C GLN A 148 -36.19 -10.48 -14.11
N ARG A 149 -36.93 -9.65 -14.86
CA ARG A 149 -38.36 -9.42 -14.69
C ARG A 149 -38.95 -9.28 -16.09
N GLY A 150 -39.75 -10.25 -16.50
CA GLY A 150 -40.36 -10.36 -17.82
C GLY A 150 -40.52 -11.82 -18.19
#